data_AF-A0A3D5X9U3-F1
#
_entry.id   AF-A0A3D5X9U3-F1
#
_cell.length_a   1.000
_cell.length_b   1.000
_cell.length_c   1.000
_cell.angle_alpha   90.00
_cell.angle_beta   90.00
_cell.angle_gamma   90.00
#
_symmetry.space_group_name_H-M   'P 1'
#
loop_
_entity.id
_entity.type
_entity.pdbx_description
1 polymer ?
#
loop_
_entity_poly.entity_id
_entity_poly.type
_entity_poly.pdbx_seq_one_letter_code
_entity_poly.pdbx_strand_id
1 'polypeptide(L)'
;TWFYTSKLRVLSTAFYAGMGFMFLMAIGPIVRNLPTISLVFLLCGVCAYSIGIFFYIRRDISFGHGVFHLFVLAGSICHFFTMVFLV
;
A
#
# COMPACT_ATOMS: atom_id res chain seq x y z
N THR A 1 27.02 12.12 -13.73
CA THR A 1 25.64 12.53 -14.09
C THR A 1 24.83 11.29 -14.41
N TRP A 2 23.93 10.91 -13.50
CA TRP A 2 22.78 10.01 -13.72
C TRP A 2 23.06 8.64 -14.36
N PHE A 3 23.55 7.68 -13.55
CA PHE A 3 23.48 6.24 -13.86
C PHE A 3 22.02 5.76 -13.79
N TYR A 4 21.23 6.00 -14.84
CA TYR A 4 19.83 5.57 -14.93
C TYR A 4 19.67 4.47 -15.97
N THR A 5 20.06 3.25 -15.59
CA THR A 5 19.84 2.03 -16.38
C THR A 5 18.42 1.51 -16.11
N SER A 6 17.67 1.08 -17.13
CA SER A 6 16.27 0.62 -17.01
C SER A 6 16.04 -0.46 -15.95
N LYS A 7 17.05 -1.29 -15.65
CA LYS A 7 17.04 -2.29 -14.57
C LYS A 7 16.89 -1.68 -13.17
N LEU A 8 17.47 -0.50 -12.92
CA LEU A 8 17.34 0.22 -11.66
C LEU A 8 15.92 0.77 -11.45
N ARG A 9 15.17 1.01 -12.54
CA ARG A 9 13.78 1.50 -12.47
C ARG A 9 12.88 0.44 -11.80
N VAL A 10 12.98 -0.83 -12.21
CA VAL A 10 12.22 -1.94 -11.61
C VAL A 10 12.65 -2.19 -10.16
N LEU A 11 13.95 -2.14 -9.88
CA LEU A 11 14.47 -2.30 -8.52
C LEU A 11 13.97 -1.18 -7.59
N SER A 12 14.00 0.07 -8.06
CA SER A 12 13.50 1.22 -7.31
C SER A 12 11.99 1.11 -7.05
N THR A 13 11.19 0.69 -8.03
CA THR A 13 9.75 0.42 -7.84
C THR A 13 9.51 -0.73 -6.85
N ALA A 14 10.33 -1.78 -6.86
CA ALA A 14 10.22 -2.89 -5.92
C ALA A 14 10.55 -2.46 -4.47
N PHE A 15 11.60 -1.66 -4.27
CA PHE A 15 11.90 -1.06 -2.96
C PHE A 15 10.78 -0.15 -2.49
N TYR A 16 10.19 0.65 -3.39
CA TYR A 16 9.07 1.53 -3.07
C TYR A 16 7.82 0.74 -2.64
N ALA A 17 7.49 -0.35 -3.34
CA ALA A 17 6.41 -1.25 -2.95
C ALA A 17 6.72 -1.93 -1.59
N GLY A 18 7.97 -2.36 -1.39
CA GLY A 18 8.44 -2.97 -0.14
C GLY A 18 8.29 -2.05 1.08
N MET A 19 8.54 -0.74 0.91
CA MET A 19 8.30 0.24 1.98
C MET A 19 6.83 0.26 2.44
N GLY A 20 5.87 0.09 1.52
CA GLY A 20 4.44 0.04 1.86
C GLY A 20 4.05 -1.14 2.75
N PHE A 21 4.82 -2.24 2.71
CA PHE A 21 4.58 -3.43 3.51
C PHE A 21 5.34 -3.47 4.84
N MET A 22 6.17 -2.46 5.15
CA MET A 22 6.92 -2.43 6.41
C MET A 22 6.04 -2.49 7.66
N PHE A 23 4.77 -2.04 7.57
CA PHE A 23 3.84 -2.11 8.68
C PHE A 23 3.54 -3.57 9.12
N LEU A 24 3.62 -4.57 8.22
CA LEU A 24 3.44 -6.00 8.56
C LEU A 24 4.49 -6.46 9.57
N MET A 25 5.70 -5.91 9.50
CA MET A 25 6.78 -6.22 10.44
C MET A 25 6.46 -5.72 11.85
N ALA A 26 5.65 -4.66 11.96
CA ALA A 26 5.22 -4.06 13.22
C ALA A 26 3.81 -4.48 13.65
N ILE A 27 3.22 -5.53 13.06
CA ILE A 27 1.82 -5.89 13.33
C ILE A 27 1.56 -6.29 14.79
N GLY A 28 2.54 -6.91 15.46
CA GLY A 28 2.44 -7.33 16.87
C GLY A 28 2.14 -6.18 17.85
N PRO A 29 2.97 -5.13 17.92
CA PRO A 29 2.66 -3.96 18.75
C PRO A 29 1.46 -3.17 18.25
N ILE A 30 1.20 -3.13 16.93
CA ILE A 30 0.04 -2.44 16.36
C ILE A 30 -1.27 -3.04 16.91
N VAL A 31 -1.43 -4.36 16.84
CA VAL A 31 -2.67 -5.03 17.29
C VAL A 31 -2.91 -4.88 18.79
N ARG A 32 -1.84 -4.76 19.59
CA ARG A 32 -1.94 -4.63 21.05
C ARG A 32 -2.19 -3.21 21.55
N ASN A 33 -1.76 -2.20 20.78
CA ASN A 33 -1.84 -0.79 21.21
C ASN A 33 -2.90 0.01 20.44
N LEU A 34 -3.43 -0.50 19.33
CA LEU A 34 -4.46 0.20 18.56
C LEU A 34 -5.88 -0.19 19.00
N PRO A 35 -6.81 0.77 19.07
CA PRO A 35 -8.22 0.48 19.22
C PRO A 35 -8.73 -0.33 18.02
N THR A 36 -9.71 -1.20 18.27
CA THR A 36 -10.24 -2.17 17.28
C THR A 36 -10.70 -1.48 15.99
N ILE A 37 -11.26 -0.27 16.10
CA ILE A 37 -11.75 0.49 14.94
C ILE A 37 -10.60 0.87 13.97
N SER A 38 -9.47 1.35 14.50
CA SER A 38 -8.29 1.72 13.72
C SER A 38 -7.64 0.50 13.08
N LEU A 39 -7.70 -0.63 13.77
CA LEU A 39 -7.20 -1.91 13.27
C LEU A 39 -8.00 -2.40 12.05
N VAL A 40 -9.32 -2.23 12.05
CA VAL A 40 -10.19 -2.56 10.90
C VAL A 40 -9.87 -1.68 9.70
N PHE A 41 -9.69 -0.37 9.90
CA PHE A 41 -9.29 0.54 8.81
C PHE A 41 -7.89 0.22 8.26
N LEU A 42 -6.95 -0.14 9.13
CA LEU A 42 -5.61 -0.55 8.72
C LEU A 42 -5.68 -1.83 7.86
N LEU A 43 -6.39 -2.85 8.30
CA LEU A 43 -6.60 -4.08 7.53
C LEU A 43 -7.29 -3.81 6.19
N CYS A 44 -8.31 -2.95 6.18
CA CYS A 44 -9.02 -2.56 4.97
C CYS A 44 -8.08 -1.87 3.97
N GLY A 45 -7.21 -0.97 4.44
CA GLY A 45 -6.20 -0.30 3.62
C GLY A 45 -5.19 -1.27 3.00
N VAL A 46 -4.79 -2.30 3.74
CA VAL A 46 -3.85 -3.34 3.28
C VAL A 46 -4.48 -4.24 2.23
N CYS A 47 -5.75 -4.60 2.43
CA CYS A 47 -6.53 -5.32 1.44
C CYS A 47 -6.68 -4.50 0.15
N ALA A 48 -7.00 -3.21 0.24
CA ALA A 48 -7.09 -2.32 -0.91
C ALA A 48 -5.75 -2.25 -1.67
N TYR A 49 -4.63 -2.16 -0.96
CA TYR A 49 -3.28 -2.12 -1.57
C TYR A 49 -2.93 -3.44 -2.28
N SER A 50 -3.24 -4.58 -1.66
CA SER A 50 -3.02 -5.91 -2.25
C SER A 50 -3.83 -6.11 -3.53
N ILE A 51 -5.09 -5.67 -3.53
CA ILE A 51 -5.97 -5.70 -4.71
C ILE A 51 -5.42 -4.76 -5.80
N GLY A 52 -4.98 -3.56 -5.42
CA GLY A 52 -4.34 -2.62 -6.35
C GLY A 52 -3.12 -3.23 -7.06
N ILE A 53 -2.23 -3.91 -6.31
CA ILE A 53 -1.05 -4.58 -6.88
C ILE A 53 -1.45 -5.68 -7.86
N PHE A 54 -2.51 -6.44 -7.56
CA PHE A 54 -3.02 -7.46 -8.49
C PHE A 54 -3.46 -6.84 -9.83
N PHE A 55 -4.15 -5.69 -9.80
CA PHE A 55 -4.50 -4.94 -11.00
C PHE A 55 -3.30 -4.31 -11.70
N TYR A 56 -2.25 -3.91 -10.97
CA TYR A 56 -1.02 -3.38 -11.54
C TYR A 56 -0.21 -4.44 -12.30
N ILE A 57 -0.16 -5.68 -11.79
CA ILE A 57 0.56 -6.79 -12.43
C ILE A 57 -0.17 -7.28 -13.69
N ARG A 58 -1.52 -7.22 -13.69
CA ARG A 58 -2.37 -7.55 -14.83
C ARG A 58 -2.23 -6.49 -15.95
N ARG A 59 -1.22 -6.65 -16.80
CA ARG A 59 -1.00 -5.81 -18.01
C ARG A 59 -2.04 -6.02 -19.13
N ASP A 60 -2.90 -7.00 -18.98
CA ASP A 60 -3.95 -7.36 -19.95
C ASP A 60 -5.13 -6.39 -19.95
N ILE A 61 -5.26 -5.56 -18.90
CA ILE A 61 -6.39 -4.65 -18.71
C ILE A 61 -6.00 -3.26 -19.21
N SER A 62 -6.67 -2.78 -20.27
CA SER A 62 -6.60 -1.37 -20.67
C SER A 62 -6.99 -0.48 -19.48
N PHE A 63 -6.14 0.50 -19.13
CA PHE A 63 -6.24 1.34 -17.92
C PHE A 63 -5.95 0.67 -16.55
N GLY A 64 -5.32 -0.51 -16.50
CA GLY A 64 -4.94 -1.15 -15.22
C GLY A 64 -4.12 -0.26 -14.27
N HIS A 65 -3.31 0.65 -14.81
CA HIS A 65 -2.56 1.63 -14.02
C HIS A 65 -3.45 2.70 -13.35
N GLY A 66 -4.56 3.10 -13.99
CA GLY A 66 -5.52 4.04 -13.40
C GLY A 66 -6.32 3.41 -12.26
N VAL A 67 -6.73 2.16 -12.44
CA VAL A 67 -7.39 1.38 -11.38
C VAL A 67 -6.46 1.17 -10.19
N PHE A 68 -5.17 0.90 -10.43
CA PHE A 68 -4.15 0.86 -9.38
C PHE A 68 -4.11 2.16 -8.57
N HIS A 69 -4.10 3.33 -9.22
CA HIS A 69 -4.12 4.61 -8.53
C HIS A 69 -5.38 4.81 -7.67
N LEU A 70 -6.55 4.37 -8.12
CA LEU A 70 -7.78 4.43 -7.33
C LEU A 70 -7.71 3.56 -6.07
N PHE A 71 -7.15 2.35 -6.18
CA PHE A 71 -6.94 1.47 -5.02
C PHE A 71 -5.91 2.04 -4.04
N VAL A 72 -4.83 2.63 -4.54
CA VAL A 72 -3.84 3.33 -3.70
C VAL A 72 -4.50 4.50 -2.96
N LEU A 73 -5.33 5.29 -3.64
CA LEU A 73 -6.07 6.40 -3.03
C LEU A 73 -7.01 5.92 -1.92
N ALA A 74 -7.78 4.86 -2.18
CA ALA A 74 -8.67 4.24 -1.19
C ALA A 74 -7.88 3.72 0.02
N GLY A 75 -6.73 3.09 -0.20
CA GLY A 75 -5.82 2.66 0.86
C GLY A 75 -5.32 3.83 1.71
N SER A 76 -4.88 4.92 1.08
CA SER A 76 -4.45 6.14 1.78
C SER A 76 -5.57 6.77 2.63
N ILE A 77 -6.81 6.76 2.14
CA ILE A 77 -7.98 7.22 2.91
C ILE A 77 -8.18 6.35 4.16
N CYS A 78 -8.08 5.03 4.03
CA CYS A 78 -8.17 4.11 5.18
C CYS A 78 -7.04 4.34 6.19
N HIS A 79 -5.81 4.58 5.71
CA HIS A 79 -4.69 4.96 6.59
C HIS A 79 -4.92 6.29 7.30
N PHE A 80 -5.52 7.28 6.62
CA PHE A 80 -5.90 8.54 7.24
C PHE A 80 -6.91 8.32 8.36
N PHE A 81 -7.98 7.55 8.12
CA PHE A 81 -8.95 7.20 9.17
C PHE A 81 -8.31 6.41 10.32
N THR A 82 -7.36 5.51 10.03
CA THR A 82 -6.60 4.78 11.06
C THR A 82 -5.91 5.75 12.03
N MET A 83 -5.34 6.85 11.52
CA MET A 83 -4.69 7.88 12.34
C MET A 83 -5.71 8.75 13.07
N VAL A 84 -6.84 9.07 12.43
CA VAL A 84 -7.91 9.86 13.05
C VAL A 84 -8.53 9.13 14.25
N PHE A 85 -8.78 7.83 14.14
CA PHE A 85 -9.34 7.02 15.22
C PHE A 85 -8.28 6.46 16.20
N LEU A 86 -7.00 6.78 15.99
CA LEU A 86 -5.92 6.43 16.92
C LEU A 86 -6.02 7.23 18.24
N VAL A 87 -6.56 8.45 18.17
CA VAL A 87 -6.88 9.34 19.30
C VAL A 87 -8.21 8.96 19.93
#